data_AF-A0A915JAF1-F1
#
_entry.id   AF-A0A915JAF1-F1
#
_cell.length_a   1.000
_cell.length_b   1.000
_cell.length_c   1.000
_cell.angle_alpha   90.00
_cell.angle_beta   90.00
_cell.angle_gamma   90.00
#
_symmetry.space_group_name_H-M   'P 1'
#
loop_
_entity.id
_entity.type
_entity.pdbx_description
1 polymer ?
#
loop_
_entity_poly.entity_id
_entity_poly.type
_entity_poly.pdbx_seq_one_letter_code
_entity_poly.pdbx_strand_id
1 'polypeptide(L)'
;LAITALLASNLNLPAFAPFSIAASLGNKVKYTTLTRISHYLNQVEAVATLIAYYNWSRVAIFRNIGAVCDVCLAGIGDALRYQSVDIATTLVANFSNPDDVRYTLIELKTWARIIQLETNLDIDC
;
A
#
# COMPACT_ATOMS: atom_id res chain seq x y z
N LEU A 1 -7.81 16.23 2.95
CA LEU A 1 -8.87 15.42 3.63
C LEU A 1 -8.59 15.17 5.12
N ALA A 2 -7.35 14.88 5.53
CA ALA A 2 -7.03 14.62 6.94
C ALA A 2 -7.46 15.75 7.88
N ILE A 3 -7.28 17.02 7.49
CA ILE A 3 -7.74 18.19 8.26
C ILE A 3 -9.27 18.20 8.41
N THR A 4 -10.00 17.92 7.32
CA THR A 4 -11.48 17.84 7.34
C THR A 4 -11.98 16.73 8.27
N ALA A 5 -11.34 15.55 8.21
CA ALA A 5 -11.68 14.41 9.08
C ALA A 5 -11.37 14.69 10.55
N LEU A 6 -10.25 15.37 10.83
CA LEU A 6 -9.86 15.77 12.18
C LEU A 6 -10.84 16.80 12.75
N LEU A 7 -11.21 17.81 11.97
CA LEU A 7 -12.20 18.80 12.37
C LEU A 7 -13.56 18.18 12.64
N ALA A 8 -14.01 17.26 11.78
CA ALA A 8 -15.26 16.54 11.98
C ALA A 8 -15.23 15.70 13.27
N SER A 9 -14.10 15.08 13.59
CA SER A 9 -13.93 14.31 14.83
C SER A 9 -13.98 15.22 16.06
N ASN A 10 -13.32 16.38 16.02
CA ASN A 10 -13.33 17.37 17.11
C ASN A 10 -14.73 17.97 17.35
N LEU A 11 -15.53 18.10 16.30
CA LEU A 11 -16.89 18.65 16.37
C LEU A 11 -17.97 17.57 16.56
N ASN A 12 -17.58 16.29 16.72
CA ASN A 12 -18.50 15.16 16.76
C ASN A 12 -19.48 15.10 15.57
N LEU A 13 -19.02 15.53 14.39
CA LEU A 13 -19.80 15.51 13.15
C LEU A 13 -19.49 14.24 12.37
N PRO A 14 -20.50 13.49 11.88
CA PRO A 14 -20.26 12.36 10.99
C PRO A 14 -19.63 12.86 9.69
N ALA A 15 -18.53 12.21 9.28
CA ALA A 15 -17.86 12.50 8.02
C ALA A 15 -17.81 11.25 7.16
N PHE A 16 -18.17 11.38 5.88
CA PHE A 16 -18.11 10.28 4.94
C PHE A 16 -17.15 10.61 3.79
N ALA A 17 -16.14 9.77 3.59
CA ALA A 17 -15.13 9.95 2.55
C ALA A 17 -15.06 8.70 1.66
N PRO A 18 -15.93 8.58 0.64
CA PRO A 18 -16.08 7.35 -0.15
C PRO A 18 -14.84 7.02 -1.00
N PHE A 19 -14.10 8.03 -1.46
CA PHE A 19 -12.95 7.87 -2.36
C PHE A 19 -11.60 7.92 -1.65
N SER A 20 -11.61 8.03 -0.32
CA SER A 20 -10.38 8.22 0.42
C SER A 20 -9.71 6.89 0.77
N ILE A 21 -8.58 6.61 0.13
CA ILE A 21 -7.90 5.32 0.29
C ILE A 21 -6.75 5.32 1.32
N ALA A 22 -6.29 6.49 1.77
CA ALA A 22 -5.13 6.59 2.66
C ALA A 22 -5.27 5.70 3.91
N ALA A 23 -4.27 4.88 4.19
CA ALA A 23 -4.33 3.91 5.29
C ALA A 23 -4.38 4.62 6.66
N SER A 24 -3.69 5.76 6.82
CA SER A 24 -3.62 6.56 8.04
C SER A 24 -4.99 7.02 8.55
N LEU A 25 -5.96 7.25 7.65
CA LEU A 25 -7.35 7.60 7.98
C LEU A 25 -8.15 6.43 8.59
N GLY A 26 -7.54 5.25 8.74
CA GLY A 26 -8.09 4.10 9.45
C GLY A 26 -8.00 4.23 10.97
N ASN A 27 -7.19 5.16 11.48
CA ASN A 27 -7.02 5.37 12.92
C ASN A 27 -8.30 5.96 13.53
N LYS A 28 -9.14 5.11 14.14
CA LYS A 28 -10.40 5.50 14.80
C LYS A 28 -10.22 6.18 16.14
N VAL A 29 -9.01 6.16 16.71
CA VAL A 29 -8.69 6.98 17.89
C VAL A 29 -8.54 8.45 17.48
N LYS A 30 -7.94 8.71 16.31
CA LYS A 30 -7.74 10.07 15.77
C LYS A 30 -8.91 10.59 14.94
N TYR A 31 -9.53 9.72 14.14
CA TYR A 31 -10.62 10.06 13.21
C TYR A 31 -11.90 9.30 13.61
N THR A 32 -12.46 9.66 14.77
CA THR A 32 -13.53 8.92 15.46
C THR A 32 -14.84 8.85 14.69
N THR A 33 -15.20 9.91 13.96
CA THR A 33 -16.47 10.04 13.25
C THR A 33 -16.38 9.79 11.74
N LEU A 34 -15.18 9.50 11.24
CA LEU A 34 -14.94 9.28 9.82
C LEU A 34 -15.40 7.87 9.40
N THR A 35 -16.18 7.77 8.34
CA THR A 35 -16.55 6.50 7.68
C THR A 35 -16.10 6.50 6.23
N ARG A 36 -15.67 5.34 5.72
CA ARG A 36 -15.11 5.17 4.37
C ARG A 36 -15.55 3.82 3.79
N ILE A 37 -15.64 3.74 2.46
CA ILE A 37 -15.99 2.49 1.75
C ILE A 37 -14.74 1.63 1.50
N SER A 38 -13.66 2.26 1.02
CA SER A 38 -12.45 1.57 0.62
C SER A 38 -11.24 2.08 1.39
N HIS A 39 -10.28 1.18 1.59
CA HIS A 39 -8.99 1.48 2.18
C HIS A 39 -7.91 0.73 1.41
N TYR A 40 -6.70 1.29 1.35
CA TYR A 40 -5.59 0.70 0.60
C TYR A 40 -5.31 -0.76 0.99
N LEU A 41 -5.57 -1.14 2.26
CA LEU A 41 -5.34 -2.52 2.73
C LEU A 41 -6.21 -3.55 1.99
N ASN A 42 -7.45 -3.21 1.60
CA ASN A 42 -8.28 -4.09 0.76
C ASN A 42 -7.60 -4.44 -0.57
N GLN A 43 -6.87 -3.51 -1.18
CA GLN A 43 -6.20 -3.74 -2.45
C GLN A 43 -5.02 -4.70 -2.28
N VAL A 44 -4.20 -4.52 -1.24
CA VAL A 44 -3.05 -5.40 -0.99
C VAL A 44 -3.48 -6.80 -0.54
N GLU A 45 -4.58 -6.93 0.21
CA GLU A 45 -5.18 -8.23 0.55
C GLU A 45 -5.68 -8.97 -0.70
N ALA A 46 -6.32 -8.25 -1.63
CA ALA A 46 -6.74 -8.82 -2.91
C ALA A 46 -5.54 -9.28 -3.75
N VAL A 47 -4.47 -8.48 -3.80
CA VAL A 47 -3.22 -8.84 -4.49
C VAL A 47 -2.58 -10.09 -3.86
N ALA A 48 -2.46 -10.14 -2.54
CA ALA A 48 -1.92 -11.31 -1.85
C ALA A 48 -2.75 -12.58 -2.13
N THR A 49 -4.08 -12.45 -2.15
CA THR A 49 -4.99 -13.55 -2.49
C THR A 49 -4.80 -14.04 -3.93
N LEU A 50 -4.61 -13.13 -4.89
CA LEU A 50 -4.33 -13.48 -6.28
C LEU A 50 -2.99 -14.20 -6.43
N ILE A 51 -1.95 -13.74 -5.74
CA ILE A 51 -0.62 -14.36 -5.73
C ILE A 51 -0.71 -15.79 -5.20
N ALA A 52 -1.44 -15.98 -4.09
CA ALA A 52 -1.71 -17.28 -3.51
C ALA A 52 -2.49 -18.20 -4.47
N TYR A 53 -3.52 -17.66 -5.13
CA TYR A 53 -4.32 -18.38 -6.12
C TYR A 53 -3.46 -18.95 -7.27
N TYR A 54 -2.44 -18.20 -7.71
CA TYR A 54 -1.48 -18.65 -8.73
C TYR A 54 -0.33 -19.50 -8.19
N ASN A 55 -0.38 -19.91 -6.92
CA ASN A 55 0.66 -20.70 -6.23
C ASN A 55 2.05 -20.05 -6.27
N TRP A 56 2.13 -18.73 -6.20
CA TRP A 56 3.42 -18.05 -6.08
C TRP A 56 3.82 -17.98 -4.61
N SER A 57 4.73 -18.86 -4.20
CA SER A 57 5.21 -18.92 -2.83
C SER A 57 6.28 -17.89 -2.49
N ARG A 58 6.83 -17.20 -3.50
CA ARG A 58 7.91 -16.23 -3.31
C ARG A 58 7.84 -15.10 -4.34
N VAL A 59 7.89 -13.86 -3.87
CA VAL A 59 7.68 -12.64 -4.67
C VAL A 59 8.68 -11.55 -4.31
N ALA A 60 8.92 -10.61 -5.23
CA ALA A 60 9.63 -9.37 -4.92
C ALA A 60 8.67 -8.18 -4.98
N ILE A 61 8.83 -7.24 -4.06
CA ILE A 61 8.07 -5.98 -4.05
C ILE A 61 8.90 -4.91 -4.74
N PHE A 62 8.34 -4.28 -5.77
CA PHE A 62 8.93 -3.13 -6.44
C PHE A 62 8.02 -1.92 -6.29
N ARG A 63 8.54 -0.82 -5.74
CA ARG A 63 7.74 0.38 -5.47
C ARG A 63 8.47 1.65 -5.89
N ASN A 64 7.68 2.69 -6.17
CA ASN A 64 8.21 4.04 -6.36
C ASN A 64 8.61 4.65 -5.01
N ILE A 65 9.65 5.48 -5.03
CA ILE A 65 10.04 6.30 -3.88
C ILE A 65 8.89 7.24 -3.50
N GLY A 66 8.59 7.33 -2.20
CA GLY A 66 7.51 8.19 -1.68
C GLY A 66 6.08 7.70 -1.97
N ALA A 67 5.86 6.69 -2.82
CA ALA A 67 4.52 6.29 -3.22
C ALA A 67 3.78 5.46 -2.15
N VAL A 68 4.51 4.64 -1.39
CA VAL A 68 3.91 3.70 -0.43
C VAL A 68 4.25 4.14 1.00
N CYS A 69 3.21 4.37 1.80
CA CYS A 69 3.32 4.68 3.23
C CYS A 69 3.86 3.48 4.03
N ASP A 70 4.50 3.69 5.18
CA ASP A 70 5.03 2.57 5.98
C ASP A 70 3.94 1.58 6.42
N VAL A 71 2.76 2.10 6.76
CA VAL A 71 1.57 1.29 7.09
C VAL A 71 1.13 0.44 5.89
N CYS A 72 1.28 0.98 4.69
CA CYS A 72 0.93 0.33 3.43
C CYS A 72 1.89 -0.83 3.13
N LEU A 73 3.19 -0.64 3.40
CA LEU A 73 4.22 -1.66 3.25
C LEU A 73 4.12 -2.76 4.32
N ALA A 74 3.82 -2.40 5.56
CA ALA A 74 3.53 -3.36 6.62
C ALA A 74 2.29 -4.20 6.27
N GLY A 75 1.22 -3.56 5.81
CA GLY A 75 -0.03 -4.21 5.42
C GLY A 75 0.13 -5.25 4.30
N ILE A 76 0.91 -4.95 3.26
CA ILE A 76 1.21 -5.96 2.23
C ILE A 76 2.07 -7.10 2.77
N GLY A 77 3.02 -6.80 3.65
CA GLY A 77 3.83 -7.80 4.33
C GLY A 77 2.98 -8.79 5.12
N ASP A 78 2.02 -8.29 5.89
CA ASP A 78 1.12 -9.12 6.69
C ASP A 78 0.14 -9.91 5.80
N ALA A 79 -0.40 -9.30 4.75
CA ALA A 79 -1.28 -9.98 3.79
C ALA A 79 -0.56 -11.14 3.06
N LEU A 80 0.68 -10.94 2.63
CA LEU A 80 1.48 -11.99 1.97
C LEU A 80 1.84 -13.12 2.94
N ARG A 81 2.24 -12.78 4.17
CA ARG A 81 2.52 -13.78 5.21
C ARG A 81 1.30 -14.63 5.55
N TYR A 82 0.12 -14.00 5.65
CA TYR A 82 -1.14 -14.72 5.89
C TYR A 82 -1.42 -15.77 4.81
N GLN A 83 -1.04 -15.47 3.56
CA GLN A 83 -1.16 -16.37 2.42
C GLN A 83 0.03 -17.34 2.27
N SER A 84 0.97 -17.40 3.23
CA SER A 84 2.20 -18.20 3.16
C SER A 84 3.08 -17.87 1.94
N VAL A 85 3.16 -16.59 1.58
CA VAL A 85 4.02 -16.07 0.50
C VAL A 85 5.22 -15.33 1.09
N ASP A 86 6.42 -15.74 0.69
CA ASP A 86 7.67 -15.12 1.09
C ASP A 86 7.99 -13.88 0.25
N ILE A 87 8.44 -12.81 0.91
CA ILE A 87 9.01 -11.63 0.26
C ILE A 87 10.52 -11.85 0.11
N ALA A 88 10.98 -12.05 -1.11
CA ALA A 88 12.40 -12.26 -1.44
C ALA A 88 13.23 -11.00 -1.26
N THR A 89 12.69 -9.86 -1.69
CA THR A 89 13.31 -8.54 -1.58
C THR A 89 12.24 -7.46 -1.73
N THR A 90 12.54 -6.27 -1.21
CA THR A 90 11.79 -5.04 -1.46
C THR A 90 12.72 -4.03 -2.08
N LEU A 91 12.38 -3.56 -3.27
CA LEU A 91 13.18 -2.61 -4.04
C LEU A 91 12.41 -1.32 -4.25
N VAL A 92 13.16 -0.23 -4.24
CA VAL A 92 12.66 1.13 -4.37
C VAL A 92 13.40 1.81 -5.49
N ALA A 93 12.68 2.43 -6.41
CA ALA A 93 13.26 3.28 -7.45
C ALA A 93 12.48 4.60 -7.53
N ASN A 94 13.12 5.65 -8.02
CA ASN A 94 12.44 6.85 -8.47
C ASN A 94 11.89 6.61 -9.88
N PHE A 95 10.56 6.45 -10.00
CA PHE A 95 9.93 6.15 -11.28
C PHE A 95 9.97 7.33 -12.27
N SER A 96 10.30 8.53 -11.81
CA SER A 96 10.59 9.68 -12.68
C SER A 96 11.99 9.62 -13.30
N ASN A 97 12.87 8.73 -12.82
CA ASN A 97 14.19 8.50 -13.38
C ASN A 97 14.25 7.12 -14.07
N PRO A 98 14.19 7.06 -15.42
CA PRO A 98 14.22 5.80 -16.16
C PRO A 98 15.46 4.94 -15.92
N ASP A 99 16.62 5.56 -15.65
CA ASP A 99 17.85 4.82 -15.38
C ASP A 99 17.79 4.13 -14.01
N ASP A 100 17.22 4.80 -13.01
CA ASP A 100 17.02 4.23 -11.67
C ASP A 100 16.07 3.02 -11.70
N VAL A 101 14.96 3.15 -12.45
CA VAL A 101 14.06 2.02 -12.73
C VAL A 101 14.80 0.89 -13.42
N ARG A 102 15.61 1.20 -14.45
CA ARG A 102 16.36 0.20 -15.21
C ARG A 102 17.37 -0.56 -14.34
N TYR A 103 18.14 0.14 -13.51
CA TYR A 103 19.11 -0.50 -12.61
C TYR A 103 18.41 -1.41 -11.60
N THR A 104 17.30 -0.94 -11.03
CA THR A 104 16.51 -1.73 -10.06
C THR A 104 15.86 -2.96 -10.70
N LEU A 105 15.38 -2.85 -11.95
CA LEU A 105 14.84 -3.98 -12.70
C LEU A 105 15.92 -5.01 -13.07
N ILE A 106 17.18 -4.60 -13.27
CA ILE A 106 18.29 -5.54 -13.50
C ILE A 106 18.54 -6.38 -12.26
N GLU A 107 18.44 -5.80 -11.06
CA GLU A 107 18.55 -6.52 -9.80
C GLU A 107 17.44 -7.57 -9.64
N LEU A 108 16.21 -7.25 -10.07
CA LEU A 108 15.04 -8.15 -10.03
C LEU A 108 15.14 -9.35 -10.97
N LYS A 109 15.85 -9.24 -12.10
CA LYS A 109 15.97 -10.32 -13.10
C LYS A 109 16.61 -11.59 -12.54
N THR A 110 17.17 -11.54 -11.34
CA THR A 110 17.78 -12.71 -10.75
C THR A 110 16.71 -13.69 -10.24
N TRP A 111 15.79 -13.37 -9.30
CA TRP A 111 15.16 -14.47 -8.52
C TRP A 111 13.66 -14.40 -8.12
N ALA A 112 12.76 -13.61 -8.73
CA ALA A 112 11.33 -13.68 -8.37
C ALA A 112 10.34 -13.14 -9.43
N ARG A 113 9.06 -13.52 -9.32
CA ARG A 113 7.95 -12.81 -9.95
C ARG A 113 7.76 -11.46 -9.26
N ILE A 114 7.55 -10.40 -10.05
CA ILE A 114 7.54 -9.01 -9.57
C ILE A 114 6.11 -8.59 -9.24
N ILE A 115 5.91 -8.06 -8.03
CA ILE A 115 4.75 -7.28 -7.66
C ILE A 115 5.14 -5.81 -7.76
N GLN A 116 4.58 -5.11 -8.74
CA GLN A 116 4.72 -3.67 -8.83
C GLN A 116 3.60 -3.02 -8.03
N LEU A 117 3.97 -2.22 -7.03
CA LEU A 117 3.03 -1.39 -6.30
C LEU A 117 3.10 0.02 -6.88
N GLU A 118 2.08 0.36 -7.67
CA GLU A 118 1.83 1.74 -8.06
C GLU A 118 0.70 2.31 -7.22
N THR A 119 1.00 3.40 -6.53
CA THR A 119 -0.01 4.25 -5.91
C THR A 119 0.09 5.60 -6.60
N ASN A 120 -0.91 5.91 -7.42
CA ASN A 120 -1.01 7.16 -8.18
C ASN A 120 -1.48 8.35 -7.31
N LEU A 121 -1.31 8.26 -6.00
CA LEU A 121 -1.88 9.20 -5.06
C LEU A 121 -0.81 9.50 -4.03
N ASP A 122 -0.50 10.77 -3.84
CA ASP A 122 0.17 11.28 -2.65
C ASP A 122 -0.58 10.73 -1.43
N ILE A 123 -0.10 9.60 -0.90
CA ILE A 123 -0.62 9.04 0.34
C ILE A 123 0.09 9.85 1.41
N ASP A 124 -0.49 11.00 1.76
CA ASP A 124 -0.13 11.74 2.98
C ASP A 124 -0.01 10.73 4.12
N CYS A 125 1.24 10.51 4.54
CA CYS A 125 1.59 9.71 5.70
C CYS A 125 1.23 10.50 6.96
#